data_AF-A0A366F5F3-F1
#
_entry.id   AF-A0A366F5F3-F1
#
_cell.length_a   1.000
_cell.length_b   1.000
_cell.length_c   1.000
_cell.angle_alpha   90.00
_cell.angle_beta   90.00
_cell.angle_gamma   90.00
#
_symmetry.space_group_name_H-M   'P 1'
#
loop_
_entity.id
_entity.type
_entity.pdbx_description
1 polymer ?
#
loop_
_entity_poly.entity_id
_entity_poly.type
_entity_poly.pdbx_seq_one_letter_code
_entity_poly.pdbx_strand_id
1 'polypeptide(L)'
;MAQTESRSQKETVERVMHEFKHGELRSGGGSTKVTNPKQAVAIALSEAGASDQQSPERNARRLRRTKAKERRGETAQAETEGRRGGEAD
;
A
#
# COMPACT_ATOMS: atom_id res chain seq x y z
N MET A 1 -21.69 -8.43 9.33
CA MET A 1 -21.74 -7.02 8.91
C MET A 1 -20.72 -6.84 7.80
N ALA A 2 -21.15 -6.50 6.58
CA ALA A 2 -20.20 -6.05 5.56
C ALA A 2 -19.67 -4.70 6.04
N GLN A 3 -18.44 -4.70 6.58
CA GLN A 3 -17.80 -3.47 7.00
C GLN A 3 -17.56 -2.66 5.73
N THR A 4 -18.39 -1.66 5.49
CA THR A 4 -18.15 -0.69 4.43
C THR A 4 -16.79 -0.07 4.70
N GLU A 5 -15.84 -0.33 3.80
CA GLU A 5 -14.48 0.21 3.93
C GLU A 5 -14.55 1.72 4.13
N SER A 6 -13.88 2.22 5.18
CA SER A 6 -13.79 3.66 5.42
C SER A 6 -13.04 4.33 4.26
N ARG A 7 -13.24 5.64 4.08
CA ARG A 7 -12.53 6.42 3.02
C ARG A 7 -11.02 6.18 3.08
N SER A 8 -10.46 6.20 4.29
CA SER A 8 -9.02 5.98 4.51
C SER A 8 -8.52 4.61 4.05
N GLN A 9 -9.35 3.58 4.14
CA GLN A 9 -9.04 2.24 3.66
C GLN A 9 -9.09 2.20 2.15
N LYS A 10 -10.13 2.78 1.54
CA LYS A 10 -10.26 2.89 0.07
C LYS A 10 -9.09 3.62 -0.56
N GLU A 11 -8.67 4.76 0.02
CA GLU A 11 -7.49 5.51 -0.45
C GLU A 11 -6.22 4.67 -0.39
N THR A 12 -6.09 3.82 0.63
CA THR A 12 -4.92 2.92 0.78
C THR A 12 -4.95 1.83 -0.28
N VAL A 13 -6.12 1.23 -0.52
CA VAL A 13 -6.30 0.23 -1.58
C VAL A 13 -6.00 0.83 -2.95
N GLU A 14 -6.56 2.00 -3.23
CA GLU A 14 -6.35 2.71 -4.50
C GLU A 14 -4.88 3.02 -4.74
N ARG A 15 -4.16 3.56 -3.74
CA ARG A 15 -2.73 3.84 -3.84
C ARG A 15 -1.92 2.57 -4.13
N VAL A 16 -2.13 1.49 -3.39
CA VAL A 16 -1.38 0.23 -3.60
C VAL A 16 -1.64 -0.33 -4.99
N MET A 17 -2.89 -0.28 -5.45
CA MET A 17 -3.24 -0.74 -6.80
C MET A 17 -2.70 0.18 -7.90
N HIS A 18 -2.59 1.48 -7.62
CA HIS A 18 -1.92 2.44 -8.50
C HIS A 18 -0.42 2.13 -8.63
N GLU A 19 0.28 1.93 -7.51
CA GLU A 19 1.68 1.49 -7.49
C GLU A 19 1.88 0.17 -8.25
N PHE A 20 0.95 -0.77 -8.13
CA PHE A 20 0.99 -2.02 -8.89
C PHE A 20 0.83 -1.77 -10.39
N LYS A 21 -0.14 -0.93 -10.78
CA LYS A 21 -0.39 -0.57 -12.19
C LYS A 21 0.83 0.06 -12.85
N HIS A 22 1.63 0.82 -12.10
CA HIS A 22 2.89 1.43 -12.57
C HIS A 22 4.11 0.52 -12.44
N GLY A 23 3.97 -0.69 -11.90
CA GLY A 23 5.09 -1.62 -11.70
C GLY A 23 6.08 -1.18 -10.61
N GLU A 24 5.58 -0.39 -9.66
CA GLU A 24 6.32 0.19 -8.53
C GLU A 24 6.09 -0.59 -7.24
N LEU A 25 4.96 -1.30 -7.11
CA LEU A 25 4.63 -2.09 -5.92
C LEU A 25 5.68 -3.18 -5.65
N ARG A 26 6.17 -3.24 -4.40
CA ARG A 26 7.19 -4.18 -3.94
C ARG A 26 6.67 -5.09 -2.83
N SER A 27 7.19 -6.31 -2.77
CA SER A 27 6.90 -7.24 -1.67
C SER A 27 7.61 -6.83 -0.38
N GLY A 28 7.12 -7.31 0.77
CA GLY A 28 7.62 -6.97 2.11
C GLY A 28 9.09 -7.36 2.29
N GLY A 29 9.99 -6.40 2.05
CA GLY A 29 11.45 -6.58 2.02
C GLY A 29 12.17 -5.77 0.93
N GLY A 30 11.45 -5.13 0.01
CA GLY A 30 11.98 -4.04 -0.83
C GLY A 30 12.65 -4.46 -2.15
N SER A 31 13.05 -5.72 -2.31
CA SER A 31 13.82 -6.13 -3.49
C SER A 31 12.94 -6.56 -4.67
N THR A 32 11.82 -7.24 -4.40
CA THR A 32 11.04 -7.93 -5.45
C THR A 32 9.80 -7.13 -5.83
N LYS A 33 9.66 -6.81 -7.12
CA LYS A 33 8.45 -6.21 -7.68
C LYS A 33 7.30 -7.22 -7.66
N VAL A 34 6.11 -6.75 -7.32
CA VAL A 34 4.89 -7.55 -7.38
C VAL A 34 4.40 -7.56 -8.82
N THR A 35 4.31 -8.75 -9.42
CA THR A 35 3.84 -8.93 -10.80
C THR A 35 2.46 -9.59 -10.87
N ASN A 36 2.04 -10.27 -9.80
CA ASN A 36 0.76 -10.97 -9.77
C ASN A 36 -0.37 -10.07 -9.22
N PRO A 37 -1.45 -9.82 -9.98
CA PRO A 37 -2.58 -9.01 -9.53
C PRO A 37 -3.24 -9.53 -8.24
N LYS A 38 -3.32 -10.85 -8.07
CA LYS A 38 -3.90 -11.45 -6.85
C LYS A 38 -3.08 -11.11 -5.62
N GLN A 39 -1.76 -11.07 -5.76
CA GLN A 39 -0.86 -10.68 -4.69
C GLN A 39 -0.97 -9.19 -4.39
N ALA A 40 -1.11 -8.34 -5.43
CA ALA A 40 -1.33 -6.90 -5.25
C ALA A 40 -2.62 -6.63 -4.45
N VAL A 41 -3.72 -7.30 -4.78
CA VAL A 41 -4.99 -7.20 -4.03
C VAL A 41 -4.82 -7.64 -2.57
N ALA A 42 -4.10 -8.75 -2.33
CA ALA A 42 -3.84 -9.22 -0.96
C ALA A 42 -3.01 -8.21 -0.15
N ILE A 43 -2.02 -7.58 -0.77
CA ILE A 43 -1.23 -6.52 -0.15
C ILE A 43 -2.11 -5.30 0.14
N ALA A 44 -2.92 -4.86 -0.83
CA ALA A 44 -3.82 -3.73 -0.68
C ALA A 44 -4.79 -3.89 0.50
N LEU A 45 -5.47 -5.05 0.59
CA LEU A 45 -6.38 -5.35 1.69
C LEU A 45 -5.65 -5.44 3.04
N SER A 46 -4.44 -6.00 3.06
CA SER A 46 -3.65 -6.10 4.30
C SER A 46 -3.11 -4.75 4.77
N GLU A 47 -2.68 -3.88 3.84
CA GLU A 47 -2.23 -2.52 4.15
C GLU A 47 -3.37 -1.60 4.58
N ALA A 48 -4.55 -1.77 3.98
CA ALA A 48 -5.77 -1.07 4.36
C ALA A 48 -6.39 -1.59 5.67
N GLY A 49 -5.88 -2.68 6.24
CA GLY A 49 -6.49 -3.31 7.42
C GLY A 49 -7.91 -3.81 7.14
N ALA A 50 -8.18 -4.25 5.92
CA ALA A 50 -9.46 -4.81 5.46
C ALA A 50 -9.36 -6.33 5.20
N SER A 51 -8.30 -6.98 5.68
CA SER A 51 -8.09 -8.42 5.49
C SER A 51 -8.99 -9.22 6.43
N ASP A 52 -9.77 -10.14 5.88
CA ASP A 52 -10.60 -11.09 6.65
C ASP A 52 -9.77 -12.19 7.35
N GLN A 53 -8.49 -12.32 7.00
CA GLN A 53 -7.57 -13.31 7.57
C GLN A 53 -6.89 -12.83 8.85
N GLN A 54 -7.21 -11.62 9.33
CA GLN A 54 -6.54 -10.98 10.44
C GLN A 54 -7.55 -10.48 11.48
N SER A 55 -7.14 -10.44 12.76
CA SER A 55 -7.98 -9.86 13.80
C SER A 55 -8.19 -8.34 13.58
N PRO A 56 -9.31 -7.77 14.06
CA PRO A 56 -9.58 -6.33 13.97
C PRO A 56 -8.45 -5.47 14.54
N GLU A 57 -7.84 -5.88 15.64
CA GLU A 57 -6.71 -5.17 16.26
C GLU A 57 -5.47 -5.18 15.36
N ARG A 58 -5.19 -6.32 14.71
CA ARG A 58 -4.06 -6.45 13.78
C ARG A 58 -4.30 -5.61 12.53
N ASN A 59 -5.54 -5.56 12.04
CA ASN A 59 -5.97 -4.72 10.94
C ASN A 59 -5.83 -3.23 11.25
N ALA A 60 -6.34 -2.79 12.40
CA ALA A 60 -6.20 -1.41 12.86
C ALA A 60 -4.73 -1.00 13.03
N ARG A 61 -3.89 -1.89 13.57
CA ARG A 61 -2.44 -1.65 13.71
C ARG A 61 -1.75 -1.53 12.35
N ARG A 62 -2.08 -2.40 11.38
CA ARG A 62 -1.53 -2.32 10.02
C ARG A 62 -1.91 -1.02 9.35
N LEU A 63 -3.20 -0.67 9.33
CA LEU A 63 -3.67 0.58 8.74
C LEU A 63 -2.95 1.80 9.35
N ARG A 64 -2.84 1.87 10.69
CA ARG A 64 -2.11 2.95 11.36
C ARG A 64 -0.63 3.01 10.94
N ARG A 65 0.03 1.87 10.81
CA ARG A 65 1.42 1.78 10.33
C ARG A 65 1.53 2.27 8.89
N THR A 66 0.63 1.83 8.00
CA THR A 66 0.60 2.26 6.59
C THR A 66 0.41 3.77 6.48
N LYS A 67 -0.58 4.35 7.19
CA LYS A 67 -0.80 5.80 7.22
C LYS A 67 0.37 6.59 7.80
N ALA A 68 1.13 6.00 8.72
CA ALA A 68 2.34 6.62 9.25
C ALA A 68 3.46 6.65 8.21
N LYS A 69 3.62 5.58 7.41
CA LYS A 69 4.58 5.52 6.29
C LYS A 69 4.22 6.49 5.17
N GLU A 70 2.94 6.53 4.78
CA GLU A 70 2.43 7.47 3.78
C GLU A 70 2.78 8.91 4.14
N ARG A 71 2.55 9.31 5.40
CA ARG A 71 2.90 10.64 5.91
C ARG A 71 4.41 10.94 5.92
N ARG A 72 5.25 9.91 5.95
CA ARG A 72 6.71 10.05 5.91
C ARG A 72 7.27 9.98 4.48
N GLY A 73 6.43 9.73 3.47
CA GLY A 73 6.89 9.54 2.09
C GLY A 73 7.65 8.22 1.87
N GLU A 74 7.38 7.20 2.67
CA GLU A 74 8.05 5.89 2.58
C GLU A 74 7.27 4.88 1.71
N THR A 75 6.50 5.38 0.74
CA THR A 75 5.76 4.55 -0.23
C THR A 75 6.58 4.40 -1.51
N ALA A 76 6.36 3.32 -2.26
CA ALA A 76 7.10 3.09 -3.51
C ALA A 76 6.85 4.20 -4.54
N GLN A 77 5.65 4.79 -4.51
CA GLN A 77 5.31 5.98 -5.29
C GLN A 77 6.18 7.18 -4.89
N ALA A 78 6.30 7.49 -3.59
CA ALA A 78 7.11 8.61 -3.11
C ALA A 78 8.62 8.41 -3.39
N GLU A 79 9.13 7.18 -3.29
CA GLU A 79 10.52 6.86 -3.67
C GLU A 79 10.77 7.08 -5.17
N THR A 80 9.78 6.76 -6.02
CA THR A 80 9.90 6.90 -7.48
C THR A 80 9.74 8.34 -7.92
N GLU A 81 8.80 9.08 -7.33
CA GLU A 81 8.63 10.53 -7.53
C GLU A 81 9.86 11.30 -7.07
N GLY A 82 10.44 10.94 -5.91
CA GLY A 82 11.68 11.55 -5.40
C GLY A 82 12.89 11.29 -6.30
N ARG A 83 13.00 10.11 -6.95
CA ARG A 83 14.03 9.85 -7.96
C ARG A 83 13.83 10.64 -9.24
N ARG A 84 12.59 10.74 -9.75
CA ARG A 84 12.30 11.51 -10.98
C ARG A 84 12.52 13.02 -10.80
N GLY A 85 12.35 13.55 -9.59
CA GLY A 85 12.63 14.96 -9.27
C GLY A 85 14.12 15.31 -9.16
N GLY A 86 15.03 14.34 -9.11
CA GLY A 86 16.47 14.53 -9.01
C GLY A 86 17.24 14.40 -10.34
N GLU A 87 16.56 14.06 -11.44
CA GLU A 87 17.15 13.92 -12.77
C GLU A 87 16.79 15.15 -13.63
N ALA A 88 17.28 16.30 -13.17
CA ALA A 88 17.26 17.56 -13.90
C ALA A 88 18.51 18.38 -13.52
N ASP A 89 19.68 17.90 -13.96
CA ASP A 89 20.81 18.70 -14.49
C ASP A 89 21.76 17.77 -15.25
#